data_AF-A0A7K1DU97-F1
#
_entry.id   AF-A0A7K1DU97-F1
#
_cell.length_a   1.000
_cell.length_b   1.000
_cell.length_c   1.000
_cell.angle_alpha   90.00
_cell.angle_beta   90.00
_cell.angle_gamma   90.00
#
_symmetry.space_group_name_H-M   'P 1'
#
loop_
_entity.id
_entity.type
_entity.pdbx_description
1 polymer ?
#
loop_
_entity_poly.entity_id
_entity_poly.type
_entity_poly.pdbx_seq_one_letter_code
_entity_poly.pdbx_strand_id
1 'polypeptide(L)'
;LDGLLHIQGVKIIGPTDLSDRGGVVSFTVDGVHPHDVGQVLDQYGIAVRTGHHCAWPLMRKLNVVGTTRASFHLYNTDADVDKLLDSIIEVQRYFKVNK
;
A
#
# COMPACT_ATOMS: atom_id res chain seq x y z
N LEU A 1 8.17 -5.93 -5.40
CA LEU A 1 7.78 -6.02 -3.96
C LEU A 1 8.89 -5.51 -3.07
N ASP A 2 10.14 -5.72 -3.48
CA ASP A 2 11.36 -5.35 -2.76
C ASP A 2 11.29 -3.95 -2.14
N GLY A 3 10.93 -2.91 -2.90
CA GLY A 3 10.79 -1.56 -2.35
C GLY A 3 9.89 -1.48 -1.11
N LEU A 4 8.69 -2.07 -1.15
CA LEU A 4 7.77 -2.08 -0.01
C LEU A 4 8.29 -2.90 1.17
N LEU A 5 9.02 -3.99 0.92
CA LEU A 5 9.59 -4.85 1.97
C LEU A 5 10.71 -4.13 2.75
N HIS A 6 11.37 -3.15 2.14
CA HIS A 6 12.44 -2.37 2.78
C HIS A 6 11.92 -1.13 3.53
N ILE A 7 10.64 -0.79 3.42
CA ILE A 7 10.06 0.32 4.19
C ILE A 7 9.60 -0.20 5.55
N GLN A 8 10.29 0.24 6.61
CA GLN A 8 9.93 -0.11 7.99
C GLN A 8 8.48 0.31 8.30
N GLY A 9 7.72 -0.57 8.95
CA GLY A 9 6.32 -0.30 9.30
C GLY A 9 5.34 -0.41 8.12
N VAL A 10 5.79 -0.85 6.94
CA VAL A 10 4.90 -1.28 5.86
C VAL A 10 4.75 -2.79 5.90
N LYS A 11 3.50 -3.26 5.94
CA LYS A 11 3.19 -4.69 5.91
C LYS A 11 2.42 -5.05 4.66
N ILE A 12 2.97 -5.98 3.88
CA ILE A 12 2.29 -6.53 2.71
C ILE A 12 1.22 -7.54 3.18
N ILE A 13 0.04 -7.43 2.61
CA ILE A 13 -1.08 -8.34 2.86
C ILE A 13 -1.19 -9.32 1.69
N GLY A 14 -0.78 -10.57 1.95
CA GLY A 14 -0.70 -11.65 0.96
C GLY A 14 0.70 -12.27 0.89
N PRO A 15 0.88 -13.34 0.09
CA PRO A 15 2.18 -14.00 -0.06
C PRO A 15 3.21 -13.10 -0.75
N THR A 16 4.48 -13.20 -0.36
CA THR A 16 5.60 -12.48 -0.98
C THR A 16 6.21 -13.23 -2.18
N ASP A 17 5.84 -14.50 -2.36
CA ASP A 17 6.13 -15.27 -3.56
C ASP A 17 5.43 -14.65 -4.78
N LEU A 18 6.12 -14.67 -5.92
CA LEU A 18 5.68 -14.08 -7.17
C LEU A 18 5.10 -15.11 -8.15
N SER A 19 5.21 -16.42 -7.87
CA SER A 19 4.81 -17.50 -8.80
C SER A 19 3.39 -17.34 -9.37
N ASP A 20 2.43 -16.96 -8.51
CA ASP A 20 1.00 -16.87 -8.83
C ASP A 20 0.42 -15.51 -8.43
N ARG A 21 1.25 -14.46 -8.49
CA ARG A 21 0.86 -13.11 -8.07
C ARG A 21 0.61 -12.21 -9.28
N GLY A 22 -0.60 -11.67 -9.36
CA GLY A 22 -0.90 -10.59 -10.31
C GLY A 22 -0.19 -9.27 -9.96
N GLY A 23 -0.30 -8.27 -10.85
CA GLY A 23 0.24 -6.92 -10.65
C GLY A 23 -0.47 -6.10 -9.56
N VAL A 24 -0.83 -6.69 -8.43
CA VAL A 24 -1.58 -6.06 -7.34
C VAL A 24 -0.87 -6.28 -6.01
N VAL A 25 -0.79 -5.21 -5.22
CA VAL A 25 -0.26 -5.25 -3.86
C VAL A 25 -1.16 -4.49 -2.90
N SER A 26 -1.73 -5.23 -1.96
CA SER A 26 -2.36 -4.68 -0.77
C SER A 26 -1.33 -4.59 0.35
N PHE A 27 -1.31 -3.46 1.04
CA PHE A 27 -0.43 -3.21 2.18
C PHE A 27 -1.11 -2.34 3.24
N THR A 28 -0.54 -2.37 4.43
CA THR A 28 -0.89 -1.47 5.54
C THR A 28 0.35 -0.72 5.98
N VAL A 29 0.15 0.47 6.55
CA VAL A 29 1.20 1.27 7.19
C VAL A 29 0.89 1.30 8.68
N ASP A 30 1.84 0.85 9.49
CA ASP A 30 1.66 0.75 10.94
C ASP A 30 1.37 2.13 11.53
N GLY A 31 0.34 2.20 12.37
CA GLY A 31 -0.09 3.45 13.02
C GLY A 31 -0.84 4.43 12.11
N VAL A 32 -1.14 4.09 10.85
CA VAL A 32 -1.88 4.97 9.93
C VAL A 32 -3.10 4.26 9.34
N HIS A 33 -4.26 4.90 9.40
CA HIS A 33 -5.49 4.33 8.83
C HIS A 33 -5.39 4.28 7.29
N PRO A 34 -5.85 3.22 6.61
CA PRO A 34 -5.74 3.11 5.15
C PRO A 34 -6.31 4.31 4.38
N HIS A 35 -7.42 4.89 4.84
CA HIS A 35 -7.99 6.10 4.22
C HIS A 35 -7.04 7.30 4.28
N ASP A 36 -6.33 7.49 5.38
CA ASP A 36 -5.37 8.57 5.56
C ASP A 36 -4.15 8.37 4.66
N VAL A 37 -3.68 7.12 4.53
CA VAL A 37 -2.62 6.77 3.56
C VAL A 37 -3.05 7.18 2.15
N GLY A 38 -4.27 6.81 1.74
CA GLY A 38 -4.77 7.16 0.41
C GLY A 38 -4.91 8.67 0.20
N GLN A 39 -5.36 9.41 1.21
CA GLN A 39 -5.51 10.86 1.13
C GLN A 39 -4.16 11.56 0.96
N VAL A 40 -3.13 11.15 1.70
CA VAL A 40 -1.79 11.73 1.54
C VAL A 40 -1.19 11.33 0.19
N LEU A 41 -1.31 10.07 -0.24
CA LEU A 41 -0.82 9.63 -1.55
C LEU A 41 -1.47 10.42 -2.72
N ASP A 42 -2.76 10.74 -2.62
CA ASP A 42 -3.46 11.57 -3.61
C ASP A 42 -2.88 12.98 -3.72
N GLN A 43 -2.42 13.58 -2.61
CA GLN A 43 -1.74 14.89 -2.62
C GLN A 43 -0.42 14.88 -3.41
N TYR A 44 0.24 13.72 -3.51
CA TYR A 44 1.43 13.51 -4.33
C TYR A 44 1.10 13.03 -5.76
N GLY A 45 -0.18 13.01 -6.14
CA GLY A 45 -0.65 12.56 -7.46
C GLY A 45 -0.66 11.04 -7.63
N ILE A 46 -0.58 10.28 -6.53
CA ILE A 46 -0.57 8.81 -6.56
C ILE A 46 -1.95 8.26 -6.26
N ALA A 47 -2.63 7.80 -7.32
CA ALA A 47 -3.96 7.21 -7.22
C ALA A 47 -3.89 5.74 -6.74
N VAL A 48 -4.38 5.49 -5.53
CA VAL A 48 -4.56 4.14 -4.97
C VAL A 48 -6.00 3.95 -4.51
N ARG A 49 -6.41 2.70 -4.25
CA ARG A 49 -7.68 2.42 -3.59
C ARG A 49 -7.45 2.03 -2.15
N THR A 50 -8.29 2.51 -1.26
CA THR A 50 -8.29 2.17 0.17
C THR A 50 -9.61 1.53 0.59
N GLY A 51 -9.58 0.75 1.67
CA GLY A 51 -10.75 0.11 2.26
C GLY A 51 -10.77 -1.40 2.07
N HIS A 52 -11.96 -1.99 1.92
CA HIS A 52 -12.14 -3.44 1.89
C HIS A 52 -11.99 -4.07 0.51
N HIS A 53 -11.97 -3.27 -0.56
CA HIS A 53 -11.92 -3.73 -1.96
C HIS A 53 -13.02 -4.75 -2.32
N CYS A 54 -14.23 -4.54 -1.80
CA CYS A 54 -15.36 -5.48 -1.91
C CYS A 54 -15.09 -6.88 -1.30
N ALA A 55 -14.06 -7.03 -0.48
CA ALA A 55 -13.62 -8.28 0.14
C ALA A 55 -13.70 -8.23 1.68
N TRP A 56 -14.80 -7.70 2.22
CA TRP A 56 -14.98 -7.54 3.68
C TRP A 56 -14.76 -8.81 4.51
N PRO A 57 -15.22 -10.02 4.09
CA PRO A 57 -14.94 -11.25 4.83
C PRO A 57 -13.45 -11.57 4.94
N LEU A 58 -12.66 -11.26 3.91
CA LEU A 58 -11.21 -11.48 3.92
C LEU A 58 -10.51 -10.55 4.91
N MET A 59 -10.91 -9.27 4.95
CA MET A 59 -10.35 -8.30 5.90
C MET A 59 -10.57 -8.74 7.35
N ARG A 60 -11.76 -9.28 7.66
CA ARG A 60 -12.05 -9.88 8.98
C ARG A 60 -11.17 -11.09 9.27
N LYS A 61 -10.98 -12.00 8.31
CA LYS A 61 -10.11 -13.18 8.49
C LYS A 61 -8.65 -12.78 8.73
N LEU A 62 -8.19 -11.70 8.10
CA LEU A 62 -6.85 -11.16 8.23
C LEU A 62 -6.69 -10.20 9.41
N ASN A 63 -7.78 -9.93 10.15
CA ASN A 63 -7.83 -9.00 11.27
C ASN A 63 -7.29 -7.60 10.93
N VAL A 64 -7.66 -7.07 9.77
CA VAL A 64 -7.34 -5.70 9.34
C VAL A 64 -8.63 -4.92 9.11
N VAL A 65 -8.63 -3.63 9.43
CA VAL A 65 -9.78 -2.73 9.19
C VAL A 65 -9.95 -2.40 7.71
N GLY A 66 -8.90 -2.58 6.92
CA GLY A 66 -8.84 -2.33 5.49
C GLY A 66 -7.39 -2.28 5.03
N THR A 67 -7.18 -2.17 3.73
CA THR A 67 -5.83 -2.04 3.16
C THR A 67 -5.75 -0.88 2.19
N THR A 68 -4.54 -0.41 1.95
CA THR A 68 -4.21 0.39 0.76
C THR A 68 -3.77 -0.57 -0.33
N ARG A 69 -4.29 -0.40 -1.55
CA ARG A 69 -4.00 -1.28 -2.67
C ARG A 69 -3.52 -0.49 -3.87
N ALA A 70 -2.29 -0.78 -4.28
CA ALA A 70 -1.74 -0.38 -5.56
C ALA A 70 -1.94 -1.53 -6.55
N SER A 71 -2.52 -1.22 -7.71
CA SER A 71 -2.77 -2.17 -8.80
C SER A 71 -2.18 -1.62 -10.08
N PHE A 72 -1.27 -2.37 -10.66
CA PHE A 72 -0.50 -2.00 -11.84
C PHE A 72 -1.03 -2.71 -13.08
N HIS A 73 -0.81 -2.10 -14.23
CA HIS A 73 -1.14 -2.66 -15.52
C HIS A 73 -0.03 -2.37 -16.54
N LEU A 74 -0.26 -2.68 -17.81
CA LEU A 74 0.74 -2.70 -18.89
C LEU A 74 1.37 -1.33 -19.16
N TYR A 75 0.67 -0.25 -18.80
CA TYR A 75 1.11 1.13 -19.00
C TYR A 75 1.89 1.70 -17.81
N ASN A 76 1.94 0.98 -16.68
CA ASN A 76 2.70 1.45 -15.53
C ASN A 76 4.19 1.23 -15.74
N THR A 77 4.98 2.14 -15.21
CA THR A 77 6.44 2.14 -15.35
C THR A 77 7.11 2.02 -13.99
N ASP A 78 8.40 1.67 -13.99
CA ASP A 78 9.19 1.63 -12.74
C ASP A 78 9.22 3.00 -12.05
N ALA A 79 9.17 4.10 -12.82
CA ALA A 79 9.07 5.45 -12.27
C ALA A 79 7.74 5.70 -11.50
N ASP A 80 6.65 5.02 -11.86
CA ASP A 80 5.41 5.07 -11.08
C ASP A 80 5.56 4.33 -9.74
N VAL A 81 6.31 3.21 -9.76
CA VAL A 81 6.62 2.43 -8.56
C VAL A 81 7.51 3.24 -7.62
N ASP A 82 8.56 3.88 -8.14
CA ASP A 82 9.47 4.72 -7.36
C ASP A 82 8.72 5.86 -6.66
N LYS A 83 7.88 6.59 -7.40
CA LYS A 83 7.05 7.67 -6.82
C LYS A 83 6.08 7.17 -5.76
N LEU A 84 5.49 5.98 -5.93
CA LEU A 84 4.65 5.36 -4.92
C LEU A 84 5.45 5.09 -3.63
N LEU A 85 6.66 4.52 -3.74
CA LEU A 85 7.51 4.21 -2.60
C LEU A 85 7.93 5.48 -1.84
N ASP A 86 8.39 6.50 -2.56
CA ASP A 86 8.76 7.79 -1.98
C ASP A 86 7.58 8.44 -1.26
N SER A 87 6.39 8.40 -1.87
CA SER A 87 5.18 8.97 -1.28
C SER A 87 4.74 8.23 -0.01
N ILE A 88 4.95 6.91 0.07
CA ILE A 88 4.68 6.14 1.31
C ILE A 88 5.59 6.60 2.45
N ILE A 89 6.86 6.90 2.17
CA ILE A 89 7.79 7.46 3.18
C ILE A 89 7.27 8.83 3.66
N GLU A 90 6.76 9.65 2.76
CA GLU A 90 6.13 10.93 3.11
C GLU A 90 4.86 10.76 3.96
N VAL A 91 4.02 9.75 3.69
CA VAL A 91 2.89 9.40 4.57
C VAL A 91 3.39 9.15 6.00
N GLN A 92 4.45 8.35 6.15
CA GLN A 92 4.97 8.03 7.48
C GLN A 92 5.58 9.24 8.20
N ARG A 93 6.22 10.16 7.46
CA ARG A 93 6.71 11.44 7.99
C ARG A 93 5.56 12.34 8.44
N TYR A 94 4.51 12.45 7.63
CA TYR A 94 3.34 13.28 7.92
C TYR A 94 2.65 12.86 9.23
N PHE A 95 2.45 11.56 9.43
CA PHE A 95 1.84 11.00 10.65
C PHE A 95 2.85 10.74 11.79
N LYS A 96 4.14 11.02 11.58
CA LYS A 96 5.23 10.83 12.57
C LYS A 96 5.33 9.39 13.09
N VAL A 97 5.10 8.42 12.22
CA VAL A 97 5.15 6.98 12.54
C VAL A 97 6.48 6.31 12.16
N ASN A 98 7.32 6.97 11.34
CA ASN A 98 8.69 6.53 11.07
C ASN A 98 9.61 7.06 12.19
N LYS A 99 9.93 6.22 13.18
CA LYS A 99 10.90 6.48 14.24
C LYS A 99 11.93 5.36 14.29
#